data_AF-A0A838HTI3-F1
#
_entry.id   AF-A0A838HTI3-F1
#
_cell.length_a   1.000
_cell.length_b   1.000
_cell.length_c   1.000
_cell.angle_alpha   90.00
_cell.angle_beta   90.00
_cell.angle_gamma   90.00
#
_symmetry.space_group_name_H-M   'P 1'
#
loop_
_entity.id
_entity.type
_entity.pdbx_description
1 polymer ?
#
loop_
_entity_poly.entity_id
_entity_poly.type
_entity_poly.pdbx_seq_one_letter_code
_entity_poly.pdbx_strand_id
1 'polypeptide(L)'
;MNDLFPAPAPSGDVDPPASAAGRVLLAGAVGLLALVLVLAARADRQTPDARLGGRVELVELITFEQARNEAMAAEVEQLSARVAAFEGGEAAGGDALKALQSQVDQIAAPAGMTGVAGPGISIVLTDSALAQSPSGDLNDLVIHEQDLQAVINALWAGGAEAVGVNSQRVVATTAIRCVGNTL
;
A
#
# COMPACT_ATOMS: atom_id res chain seq x y z
N MET A 1 -26.62 -87.72 -2.71
CA MET A 1 -27.53 -86.58 -2.88
C MET A 1 -27.58 -85.81 -1.56
N ASN A 2 -27.10 -84.55 -1.62
CA ASN A 2 -27.31 -83.40 -0.71
C ASN A 2 -27.04 -83.51 0.80
N ASP A 3 -25.95 -82.85 1.24
CA ASP A 3 -25.97 -81.51 1.87
C ASP A 3 -27.01 -81.27 2.98
N LEU A 4 -26.70 -80.70 4.16
CA LEU A 4 -25.89 -79.51 4.38
C LEU A 4 -25.72 -79.33 5.92
N PHE A 5 -24.50 -79.05 6.39
CA PHE A 5 -24.25 -78.56 7.75
C PHE A 5 -24.83 -77.13 7.90
N PRO A 6 -25.52 -76.77 9.00
CA PRO A 6 -25.91 -75.38 9.23
C PRO A 6 -24.69 -74.54 9.65
N ALA A 7 -24.51 -73.39 9.00
CA ALA A 7 -23.54 -72.37 9.34
C ALA A 7 -23.88 -71.69 10.70
N PRO A 8 -22.89 -71.17 11.46
CA PRO A 8 -23.17 -70.32 12.62
C PRO A 8 -23.80 -69.00 12.19
N ALA A 9 -24.78 -68.53 12.96
CA ALA A 9 -25.50 -67.28 12.73
C ALA A 9 -24.57 -66.05 12.78
N PRO A 10 -24.85 -64.98 12.02
CA PRO A 10 -24.13 -63.71 12.17
C PRO A 10 -24.48 -63.08 13.52
N SER A 11 -23.46 -62.70 14.30
CA SER A 11 -23.61 -61.78 15.44
C SER A 11 -23.97 -60.41 14.91
N GLY A 12 -25.27 -60.12 14.81
CA GLY A 12 -25.77 -58.78 14.55
C GLY A 12 -25.66 -57.95 15.83
N ASP A 13 -24.55 -57.21 15.98
CA ASP A 13 -24.54 -56.04 16.83
C ASP A 13 -25.42 -54.98 16.16
N VAL A 14 -26.65 -54.86 16.65
CA VAL A 14 -27.57 -53.79 16.28
C VAL A 14 -27.23 -52.60 17.17
N ASP A 15 -26.69 -51.54 16.58
CA ASP A 15 -26.50 -50.26 17.28
C ASP A 15 -27.82 -49.85 17.97
N PRO A 16 -27.80 -49.47 19.27
CA PRO A 16 -29.02 -49.15 19.97
C PRO A 16 -29.70 -47.93 19.33
N PRO A 17 -31.04 -47.90 19.23
CA PRO A 17 -31.76 -46.74 18.69
C PRO A 17 -31.48 -45.53 19.56
N ALA A 18 -31.02 -44.44 18.94
CA ALA A 18 -30.76 -43.18 19.64
C ALA A 18 -32.00 -42.76 20.44
N SER A 19 -31.83 -42.63 21.77
CA SER A 19 -32.92 -42.28 22.68
C SER A 19 -33.51 -40.92 22.31
N ALA A 20 -34.81 -40.72 22.55
CA ALA A 20 -35.49 -39.45 22.25
C ALA A 20 -34.76 -38.23 22.87
N ALA A 21 -34.10 -38.42 24.01
CA ALA A 21 -33.24 -37.42 24.65
C ALA A 21 -32.03 -37.01 23.79
N GLY A 22 -31.39 -37.97 23.10
CA GLY A 22 -30.26 -37.68 22.19
C GLY A 22 -30.68 -36.84 20.98
N ARG A 23 -31.90 -37.04 20.46
CA ARG A 23 -32.43 -36.27 19.32
C ARG A 23 -32.75 -34.82 19.70
N VAL A 24 -33.25 -34.59 20.92
CA VAL A 24 -33.54 -33.24 21.44
C VAL A 24 -32.24 -32.46 21.66
N LEU A 25 -31.21 -33.11 22.21
CA LEU A 25 -29.89 -32.48 22.39
C LEU A 25 -29.22 -32.12 21.07
N LEU A 26 -29.30 -33.01 20.07
CA LEU A 26 -28.75 -32.75 18.73
C LEU A 26 -29.45 -31.57 18.04
N ALA A 27 -30.80 -31.52 18.11
CA ALA A 27 -31.57 -30.41 17.55
C ALA A 27 -31.25 -29.06 18.21
N GLY A 28 -31.05 -29.07 19.54
CA GLY A 28 -30.61 -27.89 20.28
C GLY A 28 -29.22 -27.41 19.86
N ALA A 29 -28.26 -28.33 19.71
CA ALA A 29 -26.90 -28.00 19.27
C ALA A 29 -26.87 -27.43 17.84
N VAL A 30 -27.64 -28.01 16.91
CA VAL A 30 -27.76 -27.52 15.54
C VAL A 30 -28.42 -26.14 15.51
N GLY A 31 -29.47 -25.91 16.31
CA GLY A 31 -30.10 -24.61 16.43
C GLY A 31 -29.16 -23.53 16.98
N LEU A 32 -28.36 -23.86 17.98
CA LEU A 32 -27.36 -22.95 18.54
C LEU A 32 -26.27 -22.62 17.51
N LEU A 33 -25.75 -23.63 16.80
CA LEU A 33 -24.76 -23.44 15.74
C LEU A 33 -25.32 -22.56 14.61
N ALA A 34 -26.54 -22.81 14.16
CA ALA A 34 -27.19 -22.00 13.15
C ALA A 34 -27.40 -20.54 13.61
N LEU A 35 -27.77 -20.34 14.88
CA LEU A 35 -27.90 -19.01 15.46
C LEU A 35 -26.56 -18.28 15.51
N VAL A 36 -25.50 -18.95 15.97
CA VAL A 36 -24.14 -18.39 16.00
C VAL A 36 -23.68 -18.03 14.58
N LEU A 37 -23.92 -18.90 13.60
CA LEU A 37 -23.59 -18.63 12.20
C LEU A 37 -24.37 -17.44 11.62
N VAL A 38 -25.66 -17.30 11.95
CA VAL A 38 -26.47 -16.14 11.54
C VAL A 38 -25.98 -14.86 12.20
N LEU A 39 -25.65 -14.89 13.49
CA LEU A 39 -25.08 -13.74 14.20
C LEU A 39 -23.71 -13.34 13.63
N ALA A 40 -22.85 -14.32 13.34
CA ALA A 40 -21.56 -14.08 12.69
C ALA A 40 -21.73 -13.48 11.29
N ALA A 41 -22.64 -14.02 10.47
CA ALA A 41 -22.93 -13.50 9.13
C ALA A 41 -23.62 -12.11 9.14
N ARG A 42 -24.27 -11.73 10.24
CA ARG A 42 -24.80 -10.37 10.46
C ARG A 42 -23.69 -9.41 10.89
N ALA A 43 -22.73 -9.86 11.70
CA ALA A 43 -21.59 -9.07 12.16
C ALA A 43 -20.58 -8.79 11.02
N ASP A 44 -20.38 -9.74 10.11
CA ASP A 44 -19.44 -9.65 8.99
C ASP A 44 -19.80 -8.57 7.94
N ARG A 45 -21.07 -8.12 7.91
CA ARG A 45 -21.55 -7.12 6.94
C ARG A 45 -21.08 -5.68 7.21
N GLN A 46 -20.27 -5.43 8.25
CA GLN A 46 -19.85 -4.08 8.66
C GLN A 46 -18.54 -3.55 8.03
N THR A 47 -17.95 -4.23 7.04
CA THR A 47 -16.63 -3.85 6.47
C THR A 47 -16.58 -2.93 5.23
N PRO A 48 -17.67 -2.52 4.54
CA PRO A 48 -17.55 -1.60 3.40
C PRO A 48 -17.15 -0.16 3.79
N ASP A 49 -17.72 0.37 4.88
CA ASP A 49 -17.62 1.79 5.23
C ASP A 49 -16.22 2.18 5.76
N ALA A 50 -15.59 1.28 6.52
CA ALA A 50 -14.23 1.52 7.04
C ALA A 50 -13.18 1.60 5.93
N ARG A 51 -13.36 0.86 4.82
CA ARG A 51 -12.45 0.88 3.67
C ARG A 51 -12.63 2.14 2.82
N LEU A 52 -13.86 2.63 2.70
CA LEU A 52 -14.15 3.89 2.00
C LEU A 52 -13.64 5.09 2.81
N GLY A 53 -13.83 5.09 4.13
CA GLY A 53 -13.32 6.13 5.03
C GLY A 53 -11.79 6.27 4.97
N GLY A 54 -11.05 5.16 5.11
CA GLY A 54 -9.58 5.20 5.05
C GLY A 54 -9.01 5.64 3.70
N ARG A 55 -9.71 5.38 2.59
CA ARG A 55 -9.32 5.87 1.26
C ARG A 55 -9.55 7.37 1.11
N VAL A 56 -10.68 7.88 1.60
CA VAL A 56 -10.99 9.32 1.57
C VAL A 56 -10.00 10.10 2.43
N GLU A 57 -9.69 9.60 3.63
CA GLU A 57 -8.70 10.20 4.54
C GLU A 57 -7.30 10.24 3.92
N LEU A 58 -6.87 9.17 3.25
CA LEU A 58 -5.57 9.14 2.58
C LEU A 58 -5.50 10.11 1.39
N VAL A 59 -6.57 10.21 0.59
CA VAL A 59 -6.65 11.19 -0.50
C VAL A 59 -6.62 12.61 0.04
N GLU A 60 -7.37 12.90 1.11
CA GLU A 60 -7.37 14.21 1.77
C GLU A 60 -5.97 14.58 2.27
N LEU A 61 -5.29 13.65 2.96
CA LEU A 61 -3.92 13.86 3.41
C LEU A 61 -2.95 14.10 2.25
N ILE A 62 -3.02 13.32 1.17
CA ILE A 62 -2.19 13.51 -0.03
C ILE A 62 -2.42 14.90 -0.62
N THR A 63 -3.68 15.31 -0.80
CA THR A 63 -3.99 16.63 -1.37
C THR A 63 -3.54 17.77 -0.46
N PHE A 64 -3.65 17.62 0.86
CA PHE A 64 -3.15 18.57 1.83
C PHE A 64 -1.63 18.72 1.76
N GLU A 65 -0.90 17.60 1.72
CA GLU A 65 0.56 17.62 1.62
C GLU A 65 1.04 18.16 0.26
N GLN A 66 0.33 17.86 -0.83
CA GLN A 66 0.59 18.45 -2.15
C GLN A 66 0.46 19.97 -2.14
N ALA A 67 -0.65 20.50 -1.61
CA ALA A 67 -0.86 21.94 -1.49
C ALA A 67 0.20 22.62 -0.60
N ARG A 68 0.63 21.94 0.48
CA ARG A 68 1.70 22.42 1.35
C ARG A 68 3.03 22.52 0.61
N ASN A 69 3.36 21.52 -0.21
CA ASN A 69 4.59 21.52 -0.99
C ASN A 69 4.58 22.58 -2.11
N GLU A 70 3.45 22.78 -2.79
CA GLU A 70 3.30 23.85 -3.78
C GLU A 70 3.49 25.24 -3.14
N ALA A 71 2.91 25.46 -1.96
CA ALA A 71 3.09 26.70 -1.22
C ALA A 71 4.56 26.94 -0.83
N MET A 72 5.26 25.92 -0.35
CA MET A 72 6.69 25.99 -0.02
C MET A 72 7.56 26.27 -1.26
N ALA A 73 7.26 25.66 -2.41
CA ALA A 73 7.97 25.92 -3.66
C ALA A 73 7.77 27.36 -4.13
N ALA A 74 6.54 27.88 -4.06
CA ALA A 74 6.25 29.27 -4.40
C ALA A 74 6.94 30.26 -3.45
N GLU A 75 7.06 29.92 -2.16
CA GLU A 75 7.80 30.72 -1.19
C GLU A 75 9.29 30.77 -1.53
N VAL A 76 9.92 29.64 -1.85
CA VAL A 76 11.34 29.58 -2.30
C VAL A 76 11.56 30.45 -3.55
N GLU A 77 10.68 30.36 -4.54
CA GLU A 77 10.77 31.19 -5.76
C GLU A 77 10.69 32.68 -5.40
N GLN A 78 9.73 33.07 -4.54
CA GLN A 78 9.57 34.45 -4.12
C GLN A 78 10.79 34.97 -3.34
N LEU A 79 11.32 34.19 -2.40
CA LEU A 79 12.51 34.57 -1.64
C LEU A 79 13.73 34.70 -2.55
N SER A 80 13.90 33.79 -3.51
CA SER A 80 15.00 33.82 -4.48
C SER A 80 14.92 35.07 -5.38
N ALA A 81 13.72 35.44 -5.82
CA ALA A 81 13.49 36.68 -6.56
C ALA A 81 13.81 37.93 -5.71
N ARG A 82 13.49 37.91 -4.41
CA ARG A 82 13.86 38.99 -3.49
C ARG A 82 15.37 39.09 -3.31
N VAL A 83 16.08 37.97 -3.15
CA VAL A 83 17.56 37.92 -3.10
C VAL A 83 18.17 38.58 -4.35
N ALA A 84 17.74 38.15 -5.54
CA ALA A 84 18.24 38.71 -6.79
C ALA A 84 17.97 40.23 -6.93
N ALA A 85 16.83 40.71 -6.43
CA ALA A 85 16.52 42.13 -6.41
C ALA A 85 17.42 42.92 -5.44
N PHE A 86 17.78 42.35 -4.29
CA PHE A 86 18.72 42.97 -3.33
C PHE A 86 20.17 42.93 -3.80
N GLU A 87 20.58 41.92 -4.56
CA GLU A 87 21.91 41.87 -5.20
C GLU A 87 22.03 42.89 -6.35
N GLY A 88 20.95 43.14 -7.09
CA GLY A 88 20.90 44.12 -8.17
C GLY A 88 20.76 45.58 -7.74
N GLY A 89 20.35 45.84 -6.49
CA GLY A 89 20.23 47.18 -5.90
C GLY A 89 21.23 47.35 -4.76
N GLU A 90 22.29 48.13 -4.97
CA GLU A 90 23.35 48.38 -3.99
C GLU A 90 22.82 48.67 -2.56
N ALA A 91 23.39 47.95 -1.58
CA ALA A 91 23.54 48.33 -0.17
C ALA A 91 22.36 48.18 0.82
N ALA A 92 21.42 47.26 0.63
CA ALA A 92 20.49 46.87 1.71
C ALA A 92 21.03 45.66 2.53
N GLY A 93 21.87 45.95 3.54
CA GLY A 93 22.16 45.12 4.72
C GLY A 93 22.38 43.61 4.54
N GLY A 94 23.65 43.17 4.50
CA GLY A 94 24.03 41.76 4.35
C GLY A 94 23.44 40.78 5.38
N ASP A 95 22.99 41.25 6.54
CA ASP A 95 22.33 40.41 7.55
C ASP A 95 20.89 40.02 7.15
N ALA A 96 20.14 40.93 6.50
CA ALA A 96 18.80 40.63 6.00
C ALA A 96 18.88 39.63 4.82
N LEU A 97 19.87 39.82 3.95
CA LEU A 97 20.14 38.90 2.84
C LEU A 97 20.51 37.49 3.35
N LYS A 98 21.39 37.40 4.35
CA LYS A 98 21.75 36.12 5.00
C LYS A 98 20.55 35.44 5.66
N ALA A 99 19.70 36.19 6.36
CA ALA A 99 18.51 35.65 7.00
C ALA A 99 17.49 35.11 5.97
N LEU A 100 17.37 35.77 4.82
CA LEU A 100 16.50 35.33 3.73
C LEU A 100 17.05 34.09 3.02
N GLN A 101 18.36 34.07 2.72
CA GLN A 101 19.03 32.91 2.16
C GLN A 101 18.94 31.69 3.09
N SER A 102 19.13 31.87 4.39
CA SER A 102 18.98 30.79 5.37
C SER A 102 17.57 30.21 5.43
N GLN A 103 16.53 31.01 5.17
CA GLN A 103 15.15 30.51 5.05
C GLN A 103 14.94 29.70 3.77
N VAL A 104 15.49 30.16 2.64
CA VAL A 104 15.49 29.39 1.39
C VAL A 104 16.15 28.03 1.60
N ASP A 105 17.33 28.00 2.19
CA ASP A 105 18.10 26.77 2.38
C ASP A 105 17.37 25.76 3.29
N GLN A 106 16.66 26.26 4.31
CA GLN A 106 15.87 25.41 5.22
C GLN A 106 14.65 24.77 4.54
N ILE A 107 14.06 25.42 3.54
CA ILE A 107 12.87 24.91 2.84
C ILE A 107 13.26 24.10 1.58
N ALA A 108 14.36 24.46 0.91
CA ALA A 108 14.80 23.81 -0.32
C ALA A 108 15.12 22.32 -0.12
N ALA A 109 15.72 21.94 1.01
CA ALA A 109 16.10 20.56 1.31
C ALA A 109 14.89 19.62 1.45
N PRO A 110 13.89 19.89 2.32
CA PRO A 110 12.68 19.07 2.40
C PRO A 110 11.84 19.12 1.12
N ALA A 111 11.88 20.22 0.36
CA ALA A 111 11.24 20.31 -0.96
C ALA A 111 11.98 19.51 -2.06
N GLY A 112 13.14 18.92 -1.75
CA GLY A 112 13.97 18.17 -2.70
C GLY A 112 14.59 19.02 -3.81
N MET A 113 14.69 20.34 -3.61
CA MET A 113 15.31 21.29 -4.54
C MET A 113 16.83 21.39 -4.36
N THR A 114 17.38 20.82 -3.31
CA THR A 114 18.83 20.75 -3.09
C THR A 114 19.40 19.45 -3.67
N GLY A 115 20.48 19.56 -4.45
CA GLY A 115 21.20 18.40 -4.96
C GLY A 115 21.87 17.61 -3.82
N VAL A 116 21.85 16.28 -3.92
CA VAL A 116 22.47 15.38 -2.94
C VAL A 116 23.49 14.51 -3.67
N ALA A 117 24.66 14.29 -3.08
CA ALA A 117 25.71 13.45 -3.63
C ALA A 117 26.27 12.51 -2.55
N GLY A 118 26.50 11.25 -2.92
CA GLY A 118 27.02 10.24 -2.01
C GLY A 118 27.10 8.86 -2.68
N PRO A 119 27.57 7.84 -1.96
CA PRO A 119 27.49 6.45 -2.41
C PRO A 119 26.04 6.07 -2.69
N GLY A 120 25.81 5.29 -3.74
CA GLY A 120 24.47 4.90 -4.14
C GLY A 120 24.46 3.70 -5.07
N ILE A 121 23.25 3.29 -5.44
CA ILE A 121 23.00 2.19 -6.37
C ILE A 121 22.05 2.66 -7.48
N SER A 122 22.19 2.07 -8.66
CA SER A 122 21.25 2.26 -9.78
C SER A 122 20.48 0.97 -9.98
N ILE A 123 19.15 1.05 -9.95
CA ILE A 123 18.25 -0.06 -10.22
C ILE A 123 17.62 0.18 -11.58
N VAL A 124 17.69 -0.83 -12.45
CA VAL A 124 17.01 -0.83 -13.74
C VAL A 124 15.95 -1.92 -13.71
N LEU A 125 14.70 -1.53 -13.89
CA LEU A 125 13.58 -2.45 -14.05
C LEU A 125 13.27 -2.56 -15.53
N THR A 126 13.13 -3.78 -16.03
CA THR A 126 12.83 -4.06 -17.44
C THR A 126 11.65 -5.02 -17.51
N ASP A 127 10.72 -4.74 -18.42
CA ASP A 127 9.56 -5.59 -18.68
C ASP A 127 10.01 -7.02 -19.07
N SER A 128 9.09 -7.97 -18.90
CA SER A 128 9.37 -9.36 -19.21
C SER A 128 9.69 -9.57 -20.68
N ALA A 129 10.74 -10.34 -20.97
CA ALA A 129 11.06 -10.76 -22.34
C ALA A 129 10.20 -11.96 -22.80
N LEU A 130 9.35 -12.50 -21.93
CA LEU A 130 8.50 -13.65 -22.25
C LEU A 130 7.36 -13.24 -23.17
N ALA A 131 7.11 -14.05 -24.20
CA ALA A 131 5.98 -13.85 -25.11
C ALA A 131 4.62 -14.24 -24.50
N GLN A 132 4.63 -15.06 -23.44
CA GLN A 132 3.43 -15.54 -22.76
C GLN A 132 3.65 -15.53 -21.26
N SER A 133 2.62 -15.12 -20.53
CA SER A 133 2.63 -15.11 -19.08
C SER A 133 2.63 -16.55 -18.52
N PRO A 134 3.46 -16.86 -17.52
CA PRO A 134 3.43 -18.15 -16.83
C PRO A 134 2.09 -18.45 -16.15
N SER A 135 1.39 -17.41 -15.66
CA SER A 135 0.07 -17.53 -15.04
C SER A 135 -1.08 -17.39 -16.05
N GLY A 136 -0.77 -16.93 -17.26
CA GLY A 136 -1.76 -16.51 -18.25
C GLY A 136 -2.24 -15.06 -18.08
N ASP A 137 -1.88 -14.37 -17.00
CA ASP A 137 -2.18 -12.95 -16.81
C ASP A 137 -1.13 -12.06 -17.50
N LEU A 138 -1.57 -11.21 -18.43
CA LEU A 138 -0.72 -10.25 -19.12
C LEU A 138 -0.03 -9.25 -18.17
N ASN A 139 -0.57 -9.03 -16.97
CA ASN A 139 0.07 -8.19 -15.97
C ASN A 139 1.44 -8.72 -15.54
N ASP A 140 1.72 -10.01 -15.67
CA ASP A 140 3.05 -10.55 -15.32
C ASP A 140 4.15 -10.13 -16.30
N LEU A 141 3.78 -9.51 -17.43
CA LEU A 141 4.72 -9.16 -18.49
C LEU A 141 5.21 -7.71 -18.43
N VAL A 142 4.54 -6.87 -17.64
CA VAL A 142 4.78 -5.42 -17.60
C VAL A 142 5.05 -5.02 -16.16
N ILE A 143 5.91 -4.03 -15.95
CA ILE A 143 6.14 -3.43 -14.64
C ILE A 143 5.00 -2.47 -14.32
N HIS A 144 4.44 -2.57 -13.12
CA HIS A 144 3.36 -1.71 -12.65
C HIS A 144 3.84 -0.70 -11.60
N GLU A 145 2.98 0.28 -11.35
CA GLU A 145 3.14 1.29 -10.29
C GLU A 145 3.52 0.69 -8.93
N GLN A 146 2.91 -0.46 -8.60
CA GLN A 146 3.09 -1.17 -7.35
C GLN A 146 4.53 -1.68 -7.17
N ASP A 147 5.15 -2.14 -8.26
CA ASP A 147 6.53 -2.63 -8.26
C ASP A 147 7.49 -1.48 -8.00
N LEU A 148 7.26 -0.32 -8.64
CA LEU A 148 8.05 0.88 -8.43
C LEU A 148 7.92 1.40 -7.00
N GLN A 149 6.69 1.45 -6.47
CA GLN A 149 6.43 1.82 -5.08
C GLN A 149 7.15 0.86 -4.12
N ALA A 150 7.10 -0.45 -4.37
CA ALA A 150 7.77 -1.44 -3.55
C ALA A 150 9.30 -1.24 -3.54
N VAL A 151 9.92 -1.02 -4.71
CA VAL A 151 11.37 -0.75 -4.83
C VAL A 151 11.75 0.52 -4.07
N ILE A 152 11.00 1.60 -4.24
CA ILE A 152 11.26 2.88 -3.57
C ILE A 152 11.13 2.73 -2.06
N ASN A 153 10.09 2.06 -1.58
CA ASN A 153 9.92 1.78 -0.16
C ASN A 153 11.05 0.91 0.40
N ALA A 154 11.53 -0.06 -0.38
CA ALA A 154 12.68 -0.88 0.01
C ALA A 154 13.98 -0.05 0.08
N LEU A 155 14.17 0.91 -0.83
CA LEU A 155 15.31 1.84 -0.77
C LEU A 155 15.26 2.71 0.50
N TRP A 156 14.09 3.28 0.82
CA TRP A 156 13.90 4.05 2.06
C TRP A 156 14.12 3.20 3.30
N ALA A 157 13.55 1.98 3.34
CA ALA A 157 13.75 1.03 4.43
C ALA A 157 15.23 0.60 4.56
N GLY A 158 15.95 0.57 3.43
CA GLY A 158 17.40 0.32 3.37
C GLY A 158 18.27 1.52 3.77
N GLY A 159 17.67 2.65 4.13
CA GLY A 159 18.39 3.84 4.58
C GLY A 159 18.84 4.77 3.46
N ALA A 160 18.26 4.69 2.26
CA ALA A 160 18.48 5.70 1.24
C ALA A 160 18.08 7.08 1.78
N GLU A 161 18.94 8.09 1.61
CA GLU A 161 18.63 9.48 1.99
C GLU A 161 18.05 10.27 0.80
N ALA A 162 18.26 9.77 -0.42
CA ALA A 162 17.66 10.29 -1.63
C ALA A 162 17.38 9.18 -2.63
N VAL A 163 16.23 9.28 -3.29
CA VAL A 163 15.82 8.39 -4.38
C VAL A 163 15.43 9.25 -5.58
N GLY A 164 15.79 8.77 -6.78
CA GLY A 164 15.36 9.37 -8.03
C GLY A 164 14.92 8.30 -9.04
N VAL A 165 13.95 8.67 -9.88
CA VAL A 165 13.39 7.81 -10.94
C VAL A 165 13.45 8.60 -12.24
N ASN A 166 14.06 8.05 -13.29
CA ASN A 166 14.15 8.70 -14.62
C ASN A 166 14.57 10.18 -14.55
N SER A 167 15.59 10.48 -13.74
CA SER A 167 16.12 11.82 -13.49
C SER A 167 15.23 12.77 -12.67
N GLN A 168 14.16 12.28 -12.06
CA GLN A 168 13.28 13.05 -11.16
C GLN A 168 13.51 12.65 -9.71
N ARG A 169 13.62 13.65 -8.82
CA ARG A 169 13.72 13.44 -7.36
C ARG A 169 12.39 12.90 -6.84
N VAL A 170 12.44 11.80 -6.09
CA VAL A 170 11.30 11.33 -5.29
C VAL A 170 11.33 12.06 -3.95
N VAL A 171 10.26 12.80 -3.65
CA VAL A 171 9.99 13.46 -2.37
C VAL A 171 8.68 12.94 -1.78
N ALA A 172 8.34 13.36 -0.57
CA ALA A 172 7.15 12.90 0.15
C ALA A 172 5.83 13.07 -0.64
N THR A 173 5.77 14.00 -1.59
CA THR A 173 4.58 14.26 -2.42
C THR A 173 4.70 13.75 -3.86
N THR A 174 5.78 13.05 -4.20
CA THR A 174 5.89 12.44 -5.53
C THR A 174 4.88 11.30 -5.64
N ALA A 175 3.87 11.49 -6.48
CA ALA A 175 2.96 10.42 -6.86
C ALA A 175 3.55 9.63 -8.03
N ILE A 176 3.53 8.31 -7.92
CA ILE A 176 3.87 7.40 -9.03
C ILE A 176 2.54 6.96 -9.61
N ARG A 177 2.37 7.12 -10.92
CA ARG A 177 1.12 6.77 -11.59
C ARG A 177 1.40 6.14 -12.94
N CYS A 178 0.91 4.92 -13.16
CA CYS A 178 0.86 4.37 -14.50
C CYS A 178 -0.20 5.10 -15.34
N VAL A 179 0.20 5.65 -16.49
CA VAL A 179 -0.73 6.09 -17.53
C VAL A 179 -0.50 5.22 -18.76
N GLY A 180 -1.28 4.15 -18.88
CA GLY A 180 -1.05 3.14 -19.93
C GLY A 180 0.23 2.33 -19.66
N ASN A 181 1.09 2.22 -20.67
CA ASN A 181 2.38 1.50 -20.61
C ASN A 181 3.56 2.40 -20.21
N THR A 182 3.29 3.62 -19.76
CA THR A 182 4.31 4.59 -19.36
C THR A 182 4.15 4.97 -17.90
N LEU A 183 5.30 5.10 -17.23
CA LEU A 183 5.49 5.53 -15.85
C LEU A 183 6.09 6.94 -15.82
#